data_AF-A0A975HJL2-F1
#
_entry.id   AF-A0A975HJL2-F1
#
_cell.length_a   1.000
_cell.length_b   1.000
_cell.length_c   1.000
_cell.angle_alpha   90.00
_cell.angle_beta   90.00
_cell.angle_gamma   90.00
#
_symmetry.space_group_name_H-M   'P 1'
#
loop_
_entity.id
_entity.type
_entity.pdbx_description
1 polymer ?
#
loop_
_entity_poly.entity_id
_entity_poly.type
_entity_poly.pdbx_seq_one_letter_code
_entity_poly.pdbx_strand_id
1 'polypeptide(L)'
;MAYRNNSAWNELNEIRCLLIFKILRAENFPKQKQNKLCQEMASITDLKATSINAKVSNYKSVAGINNPSNASSNTIEIYKKYSNLSIAELELLIKQRER
;
A
#
# COMPACT_ATOMS: atom_id res chain seq x y z
N MET A 1 15.37 1.71 -4.77
CA MET A 1 14.46 2.29 -3.75
C MET A 1 15.27 2.81 -2.56
N ALA A 2 15.03 4.05 -2.13
CA ALA A 2 15.64 4.61 -0.93
C ALA A 2 14.53 5.08 0.04
N TYR A 3 14.62 4.70 1.31
CA TYR A 3 13.69 5.11 2.36
C TYR A 3 14.43 5.97 3.37
N ARG A 4 13.69 6.84 4.08
CA ARG A 4 14.29 7.64 5.15
C ARG A 4 14.59 6.72 6.34
N ASN A 5 15.83 6.77 6.84
CA ASN A 5 16.27 5.91 7.96
C ASN A 5 15.48 6.13 9.26
N ASN A 6 14.85 7.30 9.43
CA ASN A 6 14.03 7.64 10.60
C ASN A 6 12.53 7.42 10.38
N SER A 7 12.15 6.65 9.35
CA SER A 7 10.76 6.36 9.03
C SER A 7 10.53 4.86 9.00
N ALA A 8 9.37 4.43 9.49
CA ALA A 8 8.91 3.06 9.36
C ALA A 8 8.53 2.68 7.91
N TRP A 9 8.66 3.59 6.93
CA TRP A 9 8.47 3.27 5.53
C TRP A 9 9.61 2.40 4.99
N ASN A 10 9.26 1.26 4.41
CA ASN A 10 10.18 0.32 3.76
C ASN A 10 9.44 -0.43 2.63
N GLU A 11 10.12 -1.33 1.93
CA GLU A 11 9.51 -2.12 0.84
C GLU A 11 8.31 -2.93 1.32
N LEU A 12 8.41 -3.57 2.50
CA LEU A 12 7.35 -4.39 3.07
C LEU A 12 6.07 -3.58 3.33
N ASN A 13 6.20 -2.39 3.90
CA ASN A 13 5.08 -1.51 4.18
C ASN A 13 4.49 -0.88 2.91
N GLU A 14 5.29 -0.68 1.86
CA GLU A 14 4.76 -0.34 0.54
C GLU A 14 3.93 -1.48 -0.05
N ILE A 15 4.39 -2.74 0.05
CA ILE A 15 3.67 -3.92 -0.41
C ILE A 15 2.35 -4.10 0.36
N ARG A 16 2.35 -3.88 1.68
CA ARG A 16 1.11 -3.86 2.50
C ARG A 16 0.12 -2.80 2.02
N CYS A 17 0.58 -1.60 1.64
CA CYS A 17 -0.30 -0.57 1.07
C CYS A 17 -0.86 -0.98 -0.31
N LEU A 18 -0.04 -1.65 -1.13
CA LEU A 18 -0.47 -2.21 -2.42
C LEU A 18 -1.55 -3.29 -2.24
N LEU A 19 -1.40 -4.16 -1.22
CA LEU A 19 -2.40 -5.16 -0.85
C LEU A 19 -3.74 -4.50 -0.46
N ILE A 20 -3.71 -3.48 0.41
CA ILE A 20 -4.92 -2.71 0.76
C ILE A 20 -5.59 -2.13 -0.49
N PHE A 21 -4.81 -1.55 -1.40
CA PHE A 21 -5.33 -1.05 -2.67
C PHE A 21 -6.00 -2.15 -3.49
N LYS A 22 -5.41 -3.34 -3.58
CA LYS A 22 -5.95 -4.49 -4.33
C LYS A 22 -7.27 -4.99 -3.73
N ILE A 23 -7.35 -5.11 -2.41
CA ILE A 23 -8.59 -5.46 -1.70
C ILE A 23 -9.68 -4.44 -2.00
N LEU A 24 -9.37 -3.15 -1.87
CA LEU A 24 -10.32 -2.08 -2.17
C LEU A 24 -10.76 -2.10 -3.64
N ARG A 25 -9.85 -2.36 -4.58
CA ARG A 25 -10.16 -2.45 -6.00
C ARG A 25 -11.10 -3.62 -6.31
N ALA A 26 -10.87 -4.79 -5.69
CA ALA A 26 -11.73 -5.96 -5.86
C ALA A 26 -13.16 -5.70 -5.37
N GLU A 27 -13.33 -4.80 -4.40
CA GLU A 27 -14.62 -4.45 -3.80
C GLU A 27 -15.20 -3.12 -4.28
N ASN A 28 -14.63 -2.54 -5.34
CA ASN A 28 -15.07 -1.27 -5.92
C ASN A 28 -15.04 -0.07 -4.94
N PHE A 29 -13.98 0.03 -4.14
CA PHE A 29 -13.64 1.16 -3.26
C PHE A 29 -14.70 1.59 -2.23
N PRO A 30 -15.12 0.72 -1.31
CA PRO A 30 -16.10 1.07 -0.29
C PRO A 30 -15.55 2.13 0.68
N LYS A 31 -16.32 3.22 0.88
CA LYS A 31 -15.89 4.43 1.63
C LYS A 31 -15.31 4.14 3.01
N GLN A 32 -15.92 3.26 3.78
CA GLN A 32 -15.55 3.00 5.17
C GLN A 32 -14.41 1.97 5.31
N LYS A 33 -14.20 1.13 4.29
CA LYS A 33 -13.26 0.00 4.38
C LYS A 33 -11.80 0.42 4.30
N GLN A 34 -11.48 1.44 3.51
CA GLN A 34 -10.10 1.93 3.41
C GLN A 34 -9.59 2.39 4.77
N ASN A 35 -10.41 3.15 5.51
CA ASN A 35 -10.04 3.61 6.84
C ASN A 35 -9.80 2.43 7.79
N LYS A 36 -10.69 1.43 7.79
CA LYS A 36 -10.54 0.22 8.62
C LYS A 36 -9.23 -0.52 8.32
N LEU A 37 -8.95 -0.81 7.06
CA LEU A 37 -7.72 -1.49 6.65
C LEU A 37 -6.45 -0.68 6.99
N CYS A 38 -6.51 0.65 6.86
CA CYS A 38 -5.39 1.51 7.25
C CYS A 38 -5.15 1.51 8.77
N GLN A 39 -6.20 1.40 9.59
CA GLN A 39 -6.08 1.28 11.04
C GLN A 39 -5.52 -0.09 11.45
N GLU A 40 -5.97 -1.16 10.81
CA GLU A 40 -5.43 -2.52 11.02
C GLU A 40 -3.94 -2.61 10.65
N MET A 41 -3.53 -1.98 9.55
CA MET A 41 -2.10 -1.92 9.20
C MET A 41 -1.30 -1.03 10.17
N ALA A 42 -1.90 0.06 10.65
CA ALA A 42 -1.26 0.94 11.65
C ALA A 42 -1.07 0.26 13.00
N SER A 43 -1.88 -0.75 13.38
CA SER A 43 -1.67 -1.46 14.64
C SER A 43 -0.52 -2.46 14.60
N ILE A 44 -0.08 -2.86 13.41
CA ILE A 44 1.04 -3.81 13.21
C ILE A 44 2.31 -3.12 12.67
N THR A 45 2.31 -1.78 12.59
CA THR A 45 3.45 -0.98 12.11
C THR A 45 3.60 0.30 12.92
N ASP A 46 4.77 0.91 12.94
CA ASP A 46 4.95 2.25 13.52
C ASP A 46 4.51 3.39 12.58
N LEU A 47 3.58 3.10 11.65
CA LEU A 47 3.05 4.07 10.69
C LEU A 47 1.68 4.58 11.14
N LYS A 48 1.47 5.89 10.98
CA LYS A 48 0.15 6.50 11.21
C LYS A 48 -0.84 6.06 10.13
N ALA A 49 -2.07 5.71 10.53
CA ALA A 49 -3.14 5.35 9.60
C ALA A 49 -3.40 6.42 8.52
N THR A 50 -3.24 7.70 8.84
CA THR A 50 -3.35 8.81 7.86
C THR A 50 -2.26 8.77 6.80
N SER A 51 -1.02 8.43 7.18
CA SER A 51 0.11 8.24 6.27
C SER A 51 -0.10 7.03 5.36
N ILE A 52 -0.60 5.93 5.92
CA ILE A 52 -0.97 4.73 5.14
C ILE A 52 -2.10 5.06 4.15
N ASN A 53 -3.13 5.78 4.59
CA ASN A 53 -4.26 6.18 3.75
C ASN A 53 -3.81 7.04 2.56
N ALA A 54 -2.93 8.02 2.80
CA ALA A 54 -2.33 8.82 1.73
C ALA A 54 -1.56 7.93 0.74
N LYS A 55 -0.81 6.93 1.24
CA LYS A 55 -0.07 5.99 0.40
C LYS A 55 -0.98 5.10 -0.44
N VAL A 56 -2.06 4.57 0.12
CA VAL A 56 -3.09 3.82 -0.63
C VAL A 56 -3.72 4.69 -1.73
N SER A 57 -3.98 5.97 -1.43
CA SER A 57 -4.51 6.92 -2.42
C SER A 57 -3.49 7.24 -3.53
N ASN A 58 -2.20 7.23 -3.23
CA ASN A 58 -1.15 7.30 -4.26
C ASN A 58 -1.18 6.08 -5.18
N TYR A 59 -1.38 4.86 -4.66
CA TYR A 59 -1.54 3.68 -5.53
C TYR A 59 -2.76 3.78 -6.44
N LYS A 60 -3.89 4.35 -5.97
CA LYS A 60 -5.05 4.63 -6.84
C LYS A 60 -4.71 5.61 -7.95
N SER A 61 -3.92 6.64 -7.64
CA SER A 61 -3.49 7.65 -8.62
C SER A 61 -2.54 7.06 -9.65
N VAL A 62 -1.56 6.24 -9.23
CA VAL A 62 -0.65 5.50 -10.12
C VAL A 62 -1.42 4.51 -11.01
N ALA A 63 -2.50 3.93 -10.50
CA ALA A 63 -3.37 3.03 -11.25
C ALA A 63 -4.41 3.74 -12.15
N GLY A 64 -4.41 5.08 -12.21
CA GLY A 64 -5.32 5.87 -13.05
C GLY A 64 -6.76 5.93 -12.53
N ILE A 65 -7.02 5.57 -11.27
CA ILE A 65 -8.36 5.61 -10.66
C ILE A 65 -8.67 7.00 -10.08
N ASN A 66 -7.68 7.61 -9.45
CA ASN A 66 -7.76 8.98 -8.94
C ASN A 66 -6.98 9.92 -9.87
N ASN A 67 -7.19 11.23 -9.68
CA ASN A 67 -6.34 12.25 -10.30
C ASN A 67 -4.86 12.00 -9.99
N PRO A 68 -3.94 12.43 -10.89
CA PRO A 68 -2.51 12.34 -10.65
C PRO A 68 -2.12 12.92 -9.29
N SER A 69 -1.22 12.22 -8.60
CA SER A 69 -0.67 12.67 -7.32
C SER A 69 0.86 12.71 -7.40
N ASN A 70 1.49 13.34 -6.40
CA ASN A 70 2.94 13.30 -6.21
C ASN A 70 3.38 11.97 -5.58
N ALA A 71 2.98 10.85 -6.19
CA ALA A 71 3.38 9.52 -5.75
C ALA A 71 4.91 9.40 -5.76
N SER A 72 5.49 8.95 -4.65
CA SER A 72 6.93 8.76 -4.55
C SER A 72 7.45 7.73 -5.55
N SER A 73 8.70 7.85 -5.99
CA SER A 73 9.34 6.89 -6.89
C SER A 73 9.25 5.45 -6.39
N ASN A 74 9.37 5.22 -5.07
CA ASN A 74 9.20 3.90 -4.46
C ASN A 74 7.80 3.33 -4.73
N THR A 75 6.74 4.14 -4.58
CA THR A 75 5.35 3.71 -4.85
C THR A 75 5.16 3.33 -6.31
N ILE A 76 5.72 4.11 -7.23
CA ILE A 76 5.67 3.83 -8.67
C ILE A 76 6.42 2.52 -8.99
N GLU A 77 7.60 2.32 -8.42
CA GLU A 77 8.44 1.14 -8.65
C GLU A 77 7.79 -0.12 -8.05
N ILE A 78 7.23 -0.05 -6.84
CA ILE A 78 6.48 -1.13 -6.20
C ILE A 78 5.25 -1.51 -7.01
N TYR A 79 4.49 -0.51 -7.49
CA TYR A 79 3.35 -0.77 -8.34
C TYR A 79 3.78 -1.50 -9.61
N LYS A 80 4.78 -0.99 -10.35
CA LYS A 80 5.29 -1.64 -11.56
C LYS A 80 5.75 -3.08 -11.31
N LYS A 81 6.39 -3.34 -10.17
CA LYS A 81 6.96 -4.64 -9.83
C LYS A 81 5.91 -5.68 -9.44
N TYR A 82 4.88 -5.27 -8.70
CA TYR A 82 3.95 -6.21 -8.05
C TYR A 82 2.47 -6.00 -8.44
N SER A 83 2.13 -5.06 -9.33
CA SER A 83 0.74 -4.79 -9.74
C SER A 83 0.07 -5.98 -10.40
N ASN A 84 0.82 -6.92 -10.96
CA ASN A 84 0.27 -8.10 -11.62
C ASN A 84 -0.04 -9.23 -10.64
N LEU A 85 0.47 -9.16 -9.40
CA LEU A 85 0.17 -10.14 -8.37
C LEU A 85 -1.28 -10.01 -7.89
N SER A 86 -1.88 -11.16 -7.60
CA SER A 86 -3.15 -11.31 -6.91
C SER A 86 -3.04 -10.96 -5.43
N ILE A 87 -4.19 -10.85 -4.75
CA ILE A 87 -4.26 -10.62 -3.31
C ILE A 87 -3.51 -11.73 -2.56
N ALA A 88 -3.76 -12.99 -2.90
CA ALA A 88 -3.13 -14.15 -2.26
C ALA A 88 -1.61 -14.19 -2.46
N GLU A 89 -1.11 -13.84 -3.65
CA GLU A 89 0.33 -13.77 -3.92
C GLU A 89 1.01 -12.65 -3.13
N LEU A 90 0.35 -11.49 -2.98
CA LEU A 90 0.85 -10.38 -2.16
C LEU A 90 0.89 -10.76 -0.67
N GLU A 91 -0.14 -11.44 -0.16
CA GLU A 91 -0.17 -11.96 1.21
C GLU A 91 0.96 -12.95 1.47
N LEU A 92 1.20 -13.88 0.54
CA LEU A 92 2.30 -14.84 0.63
C LEU A 92 3.66 -14.12 0.63
N LEU A 93 3.84 -13.12 -0.24
CA LEU A 93 5.06 -12.33 -0.33
C LEU A 93 5.35 -11.56 0.97
N ILE A 94 4.32 -10.97 1.58
CA ILE A 94 4.43 -10.29 2.88
C ILE A 94 4.90 -11.28 3.94
N LYS A 95 4.24 -12.44 4.05
CA LYS A 95 4.57 -13.48 5.03
C LYS A 95 6.00 -14.02 4.88
N GLN A 96 6.51 -14.10 3.66
CA GLN A 96 7.89 -14.53 3.40
C GLN A 96 8.93 -13.50 3.87
N ARG A 97 8.58 -12.21 3.88
CA ARG A 97 9.47 -11.09 4.25
C ARG A 97 9.40 -10.69 5.72
N GLU A 98 8.45 -11.25 6.47
CA GLU A 98 8.33 -11.09 7.93
C GLU A 98 9.17 -12.11 8.71
N ARG A 99 9.73 -13.11 8.02
CA ARG A 99 10.65 -14.12 8.57
C ARG A 99 12.09 -13.65 8.51
#